data_AF-A0A4Z1ETI8-F1
#
_entry.id   AF-A0A4Z1ETI8-F1
#
_cell.length_a   1.000
_cell.length_b   1.000
_cell.length_c   1.000
_cell.angle_alpha   90.00
_cell.angle_beta   90.00
_cell.angle_gamma   90.00
#
_symmetry.space_group_name_H-M   'P 1'
#
loop_
_entity.id
_entity.type
_entity.pdbx_description
1 polymer ?
#
loop_
_entity_poly.entity_id
_entity_poly.type
_entity_poly.pdbx_seq_one_letter_code
_entity_poly.pdbx_strand_id
1 'polypeptide(L)'
;MPTELEELVDFISHGNTQVRTIAVENLIPYSLSQPSIFKTNELLPVKDLKLLVRDYKQIAKDAMTILINLSTDKEVLEFLASDKEFINTLFNKLTNPAEPNANLIAMLFANLAKWDDLKEIIFLERPAPKELTSNNRAIDQLMDLFVKGADGTYNKEADYDYLAYLFADLAKHEEGRKYFLTKQEYDGVVPLTKMTVFTEHKSDIRRKGVASTIKNVAFEIESHPSFLSEDEINILPYLLLPIMGNEEFDEEETMAMLPDLQLLPPDKERDSDPVIMQTHVETLMLLTTTREGRDIMREIKVYPIIRELHLKVDHDEMREACERLVQVLMRDEEGEEKVDAGMKTLARRSDKPSSSPKPFSSQSNGIAGSWASQDAEDPASDSDDDKIVEV
;
A
#
# COMPACT_ATOMS: atom_id res chain seq x y z
N MET A 1 -21.81 39.35 -6.58
CA MET A 1 -20.89 39.70 -5.47
C MET A 1 -20.26 38.41 -5.04
N PRO A 2 -18.95 38.38 -4.76
CA PRO A 2 -18.33 37.20 -4.19
C PRO A 2 -19.01 36.85 -2.86
N THR A 3 -19.14 35.56 -2.59
CA THR A 3 -19.57 35.07 -1.27
C THR A 3 -18.48 35.34 -0.23
N GLU A 4 -18.82 35.36 1.05
CA GLU A 4 -17.84 35.53 2.15
C GLU A 4 -16.67 34.52 2.05
N LEU A 5 -16.95 33.33 1.53
CA LEU A 5 -15.97 32.26 1.33
C LEU A 5 -15.07 32.50 0.11
N GLU A 6 -15.59 33.07 -0.97
CA GLU A 6 -14.78 33.49 -2.12
C GLU A 6 -13.85 34.65 -1.75
N GLU A 7 -14.32 35.60 -0.93
CA GLU A 7 -13.47 36.67 -0.38
C GLU A 7 -12.38 36.10 0.54
N LEU A 8 -12.68 35.04 1.30
CA LEU A 8 -11.70 34.37 2.15
C LEU A 8 -10.57 33.72 1.34
N VAL A 9 -10.90 33.15 0.18
CA VAL A 9 -9.93 32.51 -0.72
C VAL A 9 -8.92 33.52 -1.28
N ASP A 10 -9.35 34.76 -1.56
CA ASP A 10 -8.46 35.82 -2.03
C ASP A 10 -7.35 36.18 -1.01
N PHE A 11 -7.54 35.83 0.27
CA PHE A 11 -6.53 36.06 1.31
C PHE A 11 -5.39 35.03 1.36
N ILE A 12 -5.46 33.95 0.56
CA ILE A 12 -4.37 32.95 0.48
C ILE A 12 -3.05 33.62 0.03
N SER A 13 -3.08 34.50 -0.97
CA SER A 13 -1.90 35.22 -1.46
C SER A 13 -1.65 36.58 -0.80
N HIS A 14 -2.34 36.88 0.31
CA HIS A 14 -2.22 38.18 0.97
C HIS A 14 -0.79 38.42 1.50
N GLY A 15 -0.25 39.64 1.38
CA GLY A 15 1.14 39.94 1.77
C GLY A 15 1.43 39.80 3.28
N ASN A 16 0.42 40.01 4.13
CA ASN A 16 0.54 39.87 5.59
C ASN A 16 0.42 38.40 6.04
N THR A 17 1.46 37.90 6.72
CA THR A 17 1.53 36.53 7.25
C THR A 17 0.36 36.18 8.17
N GLN A 18 -0.05 37.05 9.09
CA GLN A 18 -1.16 36.76 10.01
C GLN A 18 -2.48 36.60 9.27
N VAL A 19 -2.70 37.41 8.23
CA VAL A 19 -3.91 37.29 7.39
C VAL A 19 -3.90 35.96 6.66
N ARG A 20 -2.77 35.55 6.05
CA ARG A 20 -2.64 34.24 5.42
C ARG A 20 -2.85 33.09 6.41
N THR A 21 -2.28 33.17 7.61
CA THR A 21 -2.46 32.15 8.65
C THR A 21 -3.94 31.93 8.94
N ILE A 22 -4.67 33.01 9.28
CA ILE A 22 -6.10 32.93 9.60
C ILE A 22 -6.90 32.44 8.38
N ALA A 23 -6.59 32.94 7.19
CA ALA A 23 -7.32 32.56 5.99
C ALA A 23 -7.17 31.06 5.68
N VAL A 24 -5.94 30.56 5.61
CA VAL A 24 -5.67 29.16 5.25
C VAL A 24 -6.20 28.20 6.33
N GLU A 25 -6.05 28.52 7.61
CA GLU A 25 -6.60 27.74 8.72
C GLU A 25 -8.14 27.58 8.59
N ASN A 26 -8.84 28.68 8.32
CA ASN A 26 -10.31 28.65 8.16
C ASN A 26 -10.77 27.99 6.86
N LEU A 27 -9.89 27.87 5.85
CA LEU A 27 -10.20 27.23 4.57
C LEU A 27 -10.08 25.70 4.59
N ILE A 28 -9.42 25.10 5.59
CA ILE A 28 -9.22 23.64 5.67
C ILE A 28 -10.54 22.85 5.56
N PRO A 29 -11.61 23.13 6.35
CA PRO A 29 -12.84 22.34 6.27
C PRO A 29 -13.55 22.45 4.91
N TYR A 30 -13.33 23.55 4.19
CA TYR A 30 -13.93 23.80 2.89
C TYR A 30 -13.20 23.09 1.75
N SER A 31 -11.94 22.67 1.95
CA SER A 31 -11.25 21.80 1.00
C SER A 31 -11.90 20.42 0.82
N LEU A 32 -12.71 19.98 1.79
CA LEU A 32 -13.53 18.77 1.72
C LEU A 32 -14.99 19.08 1.36
N SER A 33 -15.60 20.06 2.03
CA SER A 33 -17.04 20.33 1.89
C SER A 33 -17.42 21.17 0.66
N GLN A 34 -16.53 22.05 0.18
CA GLN A 34 -16.78 22.97 -0.94
C GLN A 34 -15.52 23.16 -1.82
N PRO A 35 -14.94 22.08 -2.39
CA PRO A 35 -13.67 22.15 -3.12
C PRO A 35 -13.70 23.07 -4.36
N SER A 36 -14.89 23.37 -4.90
CA SER A 36 -15.06 24.23 -6.08
C SER A 36 -14.53 25.66 -5.90
N ILE A 37 -14.53 26.19 -4.67
CA ILE A 37 -14.03 27.55 -4.40
C ILE A 37 -12.54 27.70 -4.72
N PHE A 38 -11.78 26.61 -4.61
CA PHE A 38 -10.34 26.59 -4.89
C PHE A 38 -10.03 26.49 -6.39
N LYS A 39 -11.05 26.20 -7.21
CA LYS A 39 -10.90 26.04 -8.67
C LYS A 39 -11.20 27.32 -9.45
N THR A 40 -11.48 28.42 -8.75
CA THR A 40 -11.76 29.73 -9.35
C THR A 40 -10.54 30.31 -10.07
N ASN A 41 -10.79 31.20 -11.04
CA ASN A 41 -9.75 31.93 -11.78
C ASN A 41 -8.62 31.02 -12.32
N GLU A 42 -8.99 29.93 -13.01
CA GLU A 42 -8.04 28.96 -13.58
C GLU A 42 -7.10 28.35 -12.52
N LEU A 43 -7.70 27.87 -11.41
CA LEU A 43 -6.99 27.28 -10.27
C LEU A 43 -6.01 28.23 -9.56
N LEU A 44 -6.24 29.56 -9.62
CA LEU A 44 -5.40 30.54 -8.92
C LEU A 44 -5.25 30.23 -7.42
N PRO A 45 -6.31 29.85 -6.66
CA PRO A 45 -6.16 29.47 -5.26
C PRO A 45 -5.21 28.28 -5.05
N VAL A 46 -5.29 27.25 -5.91
CA VAL A 46 -4.36 26.11 -5.87
C VAL A 46 -2.94 26.56 -6.19
N LYS A 47 -2.78 27.48 -7.16
CA LYS A 47 -1.47 28.07 -7.49
C LYS A 47 -0.87 28.81 -6.29
N ASP A 48 -1.67 29.58 -5.57
CA ASP A 48 -1.23 30.31 -4.39
C ASP A 48 -0.87 29.34 -3.25
N LEU A 49 -1.67 28.29 -3.02
CA LEU A 49 -1.38 27.25 -2.04
C LEU A 49 -0.04 26.53 -2.30
N LYS A 50 0.33 26.28 -3.56
CA LYS A 50 1.65 25.72 -3.92
C LYS A 50 2.81 26.58 -3.41
N LEU A 51 2.65 27.90 -3.45
CA LEU A 51 3.65 28.84 -2.95
C LEU A 51 3.73 28.80 -1.42
N LEU A 52 2.58 28.65 -0.75
CA LEU A 52 2.49 28.61 0.71
C LEU A 52 3.14 27.38 1.35
N VAL A 53 3.40 26.30 0.58
CA VAL A 53 4.19 25.15 1.06
C VAL A 53 5.61 25.56 1.49
N ARG A 54 6.13 26.69 0.98
CA ARG A 54 7.44 27.25 1.36
C ARG A 54 7.36 28.26 2.53
N ASP A 55 6.16 28.55 3.02
CA ASP A 55 5.92 29.55 4.07
C ASP A 55 6.26 28.99 5.47
N TYR A 56 5.94 29.75 6.53
CA TYR A 56 6.14 29.34 7.91
C TYR A 56 5.43 28.02 8.25
N LYS A 57 5.98 27.29 9.23
CA LYS A 57 5.56 25.93 9.62
C LYS A 57 4.04 25.71 9.61
N GLN A 58 3.27 26.58 10.27
CA GLN A 58 1.81 26.45 10.38
C GLN A 58 1.10 26.69 9.04
N ILE A 59 1.44 27.75 8.31
CA ILE A 59 0.84 28.06 7.00
C ILE A 59 1.14 26.94 6.00
N ALA A 60 2.40 26.47 5.97
CA ALA A 60 2.79 25.38 5.09
C ALA A 60 2.02 24.09 5.41
N LYS A 61 1.84 23.77 6.71
CA LYS A 61 1.04 22.64 7.17
C LYS A 61 -0.39 22.73 6.64
N ASP A 62 -1.06 23.86 6.88
CA ASP A 62 -2.47 24.05 6.53
C ASP A 62 -2.66 24.07 5.00
N ALA A 63 -1.73 24.69 4.26
CA ALA A 63 -1.73 24.66 2.81
C ALA A 63 -1.54 23.24 2.26
N MET A 64 -0.63 22.44 2.83
CA MET A 64 -0.47 21.04 2.45
C MET A 64 -1.72 20.21 2.74
N THR A 65 -2.37 20.41 3.90
CA THR A 65 -3.63 19.73 4.20
C THR A 65 -4.71 20.03 3.16
N ILE A 66 -4.85 21.30 2.75
CA ILE A 66 -5.78 21.67 1.69
C ILE A 66 -5.38 21.01 0.36
N LEU A 67 -4.12 21.06 -0.03
CA LEU A 67 -3.64 20.45 -1.28
C LEU A 67 -3.87 18.92 -1.30
N ILE A 68 -3.64 18.23 -0.18
CA ILE A 68 -3.92 16.79 -0.05
C ILE A 68 -5.39 16.52 -0.30
N ASN A 69 -6.29 17.26 0.34
CA ASN A 69 -7.75 17.08 0.17
C ASN A 69 -8.18 17.35 -1.28
N LEU A 70 -7.69 18.44 -1.88
CA LEU A 70 -8.03 18.83 -3.25
C LEU A 70 -7.42 17.92 -4.31
N SER A 71 -6.27 17.28 -4.05
CA SER A 71 -5.59 16.38 -5.00
C SER A 71 -6.34 15.07 -5.29
N THR A 72 -7.53 14.88 -4.72
CA THR A 72 -8.48 13.83 -5.10
C THR A 72 -9.29 14.20 -6.35
N ASP A 73 -9.42 15.50 -6.66
CA ASP A 73 -10.02 15.99 -7.90
C ASP A 73 -9.02 15.87 -9.06
N LYS A 74 -9.48 15.32 -10.20
CA LYS A 74 -8.61 15.02 -11.35
C LYS A 74 -7.93 16.27 -11.93
N GLU A 75 -8.63 17.39 -12.00
CA GLU A 75 -8.10 18.63 -12.57
C GLU A 75 -7.01 19.23 -11.66
N VAL A 76 -7.23 19.22 -10.35
CA VAL A 76 -6.24 19.65 -9.37
C VAL A 76 -5.04 18.71 -9.36
N LEU A 77 -5.28 17.39 -9.38
CA LEU A 77 -4.23 16.38 -9.44
C LEU A 77 -3.30 16.59 -10.63
N GLU A 78 -3.86 16.72 -11.84
CA GLU A 78 -3.10 16.98 -13.06
C GLU A 78 -2.30 18.28 -12.96
N PHE A 79 -2.91 19.36 -12.45
CA PHE A 79 -2.26 20.66 -12.26
C PHE A 79 -1.09 20.63 -11.27
N LEU A 80 -1.17 19.81 -10.22
CA LEU A 80 -0.10 19.64 -9.24
C LEU A 80 1.00 18.70 -9.74
N ALA A 81 0.62 17.53 -10.27
CA ALA A 81 1.56 16.48 -10.67
C ALA A 81 2.37 16.86 -11.91
N SER A 82 1.80 17.65 -12.82
CA SER A 82 2.47 18.10 -14.04
C SER A 82 3.48 19.25 -13.81
N ASP A 83 3.46 19.89 -12.63
CA ASP A 83 4.38 20.99 -12.31
C ASP A 83 5.70 20.46 -11.72
N LYS A 84 6.72 20.34 -12.59
CA LYS A 84 8.06 19.89 -12.21
C LYS A 84 8.74 20.78 -11.16
N GLU A 85 8.47 22.08 -11.12
CA GLU A 85 9.06 22.97 -10.10
C GLU A 85 8.42 22.73 -8.73
N PHE A 86 7.12 22.48 -8.72
CA PHE A 86 6.41 22.11 -7.50
C PHE A 86 6.88 20.75 -6.98
N ILE A 87 7.01 19.75 -7.84
CA ILE A 87 7.57 18.43 -7.48
C ILE A 87 8.97 18.58 -6.87
N ASN A 88 9.86 19.35 -7.51
CA ASN A 88 11.19 19.63 -6.97
C ASN A 88 11.16 20.34 -5.60
N THR A 89 10.19 21.22 -5.40
CA THR A 89 9.98 21.90 -4.10
C THR A 89 9.60 20.92 -3.02
N LEU A 90 8.63 20.04 -3.30
CA LEU A 90 8.21 18.99 -2.38
C LEU A 90 9.37 18.05 -2.05
N PHE A 91 10.14 17.63 -3.06
CA PHE A 91 11.32 16.80 -2.88
C PHE A 91 12.38 17.44 -1.97
N ASN A 92 12.71 18.72 -2.19
CA ASN A 92 13.67 19.45 -1.37
C ASN A 92 13.24 19.51 0.10
N LYS A 93 11.94 19.67 0.36
CA LYS A 93 11.39 19.68 1.72
C LYS A 93 11.31 18.27 2.31
N LEU A 94 10.84 17.27 1.57
CA LEU A 94 10.71 15.89 2.02
C LEU A 94 12.06 15.30 2.45
N THR A 95 13.12 15.62 1.69
CA THR A 95 14.48 15.19 1.99
C THR A 95 15.20 16.02 3.05
N ASN A 96 14.61 17.11 3.55
CA ASN A 96 15.22 17.90 4.62
C ASN A 96 14.92 17.22 5.98
N PRO A 97 15.95 16.79 6.75
CA PRO A 97 15.74 16.12 8.04
C PRO A 97 15.13 17.03 9.12
N ALA A 98 15.09 18.35 8.90
CA ALA A 98 14.46 19.32 9.77
C ALA A 98 13.06 19.76 9.31
N GLU A 99 12.50 19.15 8.24
CA GLU A 99 11.17 19.50 7.76
C GLU A 99 10.08 18.92 8.68
N PRO A 100 9.32 19.76 9.40
CA PRO A 100 8.34 19.27 10.38
C PRO A 100 7.08 18.69 9.74
N ASN A 101 6.89 18.89 8.44
CA ASN A 101 5.70 18.47 7.70
C ASN A 101 6.01 17.37 6.68
N ALA A 102 7.13 16.65 6.83
CA ALA A 102 7.57 15.65 5.84
C ALA A 102 6.52 14.53 5.61
N ASN A 103 5.78 14.11 6.66
CA ASN A 103 4.68 13.16 6.50
C ASN A 103 3.55 13.70 5.61
N LEU A 104 3.17 14.98 5.73
CA LEU A 104 2.17 15.60 4.84
C LEU A 104 2.66 15.67 3.39
N ILE A 105 3.96 15.89 3.20
CA ILE A 105 4.55 15.87 1.85
C ILE A 105 4.51 14.44 1.27
N ALA A 106 4.81 13.42 2.07
CA ALA A 106 4.68 12.02 1.65
C ALA A 106 3.22 11.67 1.29
N MET A 107 2.25 12.12 2.08
CA MET A 107 0.82 11.99 1.77
C MET A 107 0.44 12.65 0.44
N LEU A 108 0.93 13.88 0.21
CA LEU A 108 0.68 14.57 -1.04
C LEU A 108 1.31 13.82 -2.22
N PHE A 109 2.56 13.36 -2.11
CA PHE A 109 3.19 12.53 -3.14
C PHE A 109 2.40 11.26 -3.45
N ALA A 110 1.85 10.58 -2.44
CA ALA A 110 1.00 9.41 -2.65
C ALA A 110 -0.26 9.76 -3.47
N ASN A 111 -0.87 10.92 -3.27
CA ASN A 111 -1.96 11.36 -4.13
C ASN A 111 -1.49 11.72 -5.53
N LEU A 112 -0.36 12.44 -5.66
CA LEU A 112 0.20 12.82 -6.96
C LEU A 112 0.55 11.61 -7.83
N ALA A 113 0.92 10.48 -7.20
CA ALA A 113 1.30 9.23 -7.89
C ALA A 113 0.16 8.61 -8.69
N LYS A 114 -1.09 9.01 -8.42
CA LYS A 114 -2.26 8.60 -9.18
C LYS A 114 -2.35 9.25 -10.56
N TRP A 115 -1.50 10.24 -10.84
CA TRP A 115 -1.30 10.78 -12.18
C TRP A 115 -0.24 9.95 -12.91
N ASP A 116 -0.62 9.35 -14.05
CA ASP A 116 0.22 8.39 -14.77
C ASP A 116 1.61 8.95 -15.15
N ASP A 117 1.76 10.25 -15.40
CA ASP A 117 3.06 10.83 -15.76
C ASP A 117 3.98 11.03 -14.55
N LEU A 118 3.49 10.90 -13.31
CA LEU A 118 4.38 10.96 -12.15
C LEU A 118 5.35 9.77 -12.11
N LYS A 119 5.11 8.68 -12.85
CA LYS A 119 6.09 7.58 -12.96
C LYS A 119 7.47 8.03 -13.45
N GLU A 120 7.55 9.15 -14.17
CA GLU A 120 8.80 9.76 -14.61
C GLU A 120 9.76 10.13 -13.46
N ILE A 121 9.27 10.23 -12.21
CA ILE A 121 10.14 10.45 -11.05
C ILE A 121 11.16 9.32 -10.83
N ILE A 122 10.92 8.13 -11.40
CA ILE A 122 11.85 6.98 -11.38
C ILE A 122 13.18 7.33 -12.08
N PHE A 123 13.12 8.22 -13.08
CA PHE A 123 14.27 8.64 -13.89
C PHE A 123 14.81 10.01 -13.50
N LEU A 124 14.19 10.69 -12.54
CA LEU A 124 14.61 12.03 -12.11
C LEU A 124 15.95 11.98 -11.38
N GLU A 125 16.92 12.73 -11.87
CA GLU A 125 18.18 12.98 -11.19
C GLU A 125 18.15 14.30 -10.41
N ARG A 126 18.67 14.28 -9.19
CA ARG A 126 18.85 15.44 -8.32
C ARG A 126 19.97 15.21 -7.31
N PRO A 127 20.67 16.27 -6.84
CA PRO A 127 21.73 16.13 -5.85
C PRO A 127 21.25 15.37 -4.60
N ALA A 128 22.00 14.35 -4.21
CA ALA A 128 21.71 13.60 -2.99
C ALA A 128 21.84 14.50 -1.74
N PRO A 129 20.86 14.45 -0.80
CA PRO A 129 21.03 15.02 0.53
C PRO A 129 22.21 14.34 1.23
N LYS A 130 23.15 15.12 1.77
CA LYS A 130 24.37 14.58 2.39
C LYS A 130 24.04 13.68 3.57
N GLU A 131 23.04 14.07 4.35
CA GLU A 131 22.57 13.39 5.54
C GLU A 131 21.91 12.05 5.22
N LEU A 132 21.32 11.89 4.03
CA LEU A 132 20.62 10.67 3.63
C LEU A 132 21.58 9.58 3.13
N THR A 133 22.78 9.97 2.71
CA THR A 133 23.80 9.08 2.12
C THR A 133 23.26 8.22 0.97
N SER A 134 22.49 8.84 0.08
CA SER A 134 21.90 8.23 -1.13
C SER A 134 22.69 8.62 -2.38
N ASN A 135 22.33 8.06 -3.55
CA ASN A 135 22.78 8.56 -4.85
C ASN A 135 21.89 9.71 -5.37
N ASN A 136 22.18 10.15 -6.60
CA ASN A 136 21.47 11.25 -7.25
C ASN A 136 20.11 10.88 -7.87
N ARG A 137 19.64 9.64 -7.77
CA ARG A 137 18.32 9.28 -8.31
C ARG A 137 17.24 9.58 -7.28
N ALA A 138 16.18 10.27 -7.70
CA ALA A 138 15.11 10.68 -6.81
C ALA A 138 14.38 9.48 -6.20
N ILE A 139 14.16 8.41 -6.96
CA ILE A 139 13.51 7.19 -6.47
C ILE A 139 14.34 6.45 -5.41
N ASP A 140 15.65 6.42 -5.57
CA ASP A 140 16.57 5.82 -4.57
C ASP A 140 16.55 6.66 -3.28
N GLN A 141 16.49 7.99 -3.40
CA GLN A 141 16.33 8.88 -2.24
C GLN A 141 15.00 8.65 -1.52
N LEU A 142 13.89 8.44 -2.25
CA LEU A 142 12.61 8.11 -1.63
C LEU A 142 12.66 6.76 -0.92
N MET A 143 13.29 5.76 -1.54
CA MET A 143 13.48 4.44 -0.94
C MET A 143 14.30 4.54 0.35
N ASP A 144 15.39 5.29 0.32
CA ASP A 144 16.23 5.53 1.49
C ASP A 144 15.47 6.27 2.60
N LEU A 145 14.65 7.26 2.28
CA LEU A 145 13.78 7.93 3.26
C LEU A 145 12.78 6.94 3.88
N PHE A 146 12.16 6.09 3.07
CA PHE A 146 11.22 5.11 3.53
C PHE A 146 11.88 4.09 4.47
N VAL A 147 13.06 3.56 4.14
CA VAL A 147 13.75 2.56 4.97
C VAL A 147 14.37 3.21 6.20
N LYS A 148 15.14 4.28 6.02
CA LYS A 148 15.91 4.94 7.09
C LYS A 148 15.06 5.91 7.91
N GLY A 149 13.80 6.15 7.55
CA GLY A 149 12.91 7.09 8.23
C GLY A 149 11.84 6.44 9.11
N ALA A 150 11.63 5.12 9.03
CA ALA A 150 10.49 4.42 9.63
C ALA A 150 10.31 4.69 11.14
N ASP A 151 11.39 4.90 11.88
CA ASP A 151 11.37 5.16 13.33
C ASP A 151 11.82 6.57 13.71
N GLY A 152 11.65 7.55 12.82
CA GLY A 152 12.06 8.94 13.05
C GLY A 152 13.57 9.13 13.13
N THR A 153 14.33 8.16 12.63
CA THR A 153 15.80 8.10 12.68
C THR A 153 16.44 9.10 11.72
N TYR A 154 15.83 9.36 10.56
CA TYR A 154 16.24 10.42 9.63
C TYR A 154 15.68 11.80 10.00
N ASN A 155 14.38 11.87 10.32
CA ASN A 155 13.67 13.08 10.71
C ASN A 155 12.81 12.77 11.94
N LYS A 156 13.01 13.50 13.04
CA LYS A 156 12.35 13.22 14.33
C LYS A 156 10.84 13.47 14.32
N GLU A 157 10.33 14.17 13.32
CA GLU A 157 8.92 14.53 13.16
C GLU A 157 8.24 13.70 12.04
N ALA A 158 8.89 12.69 11.49
CA ALA A 158 8.38 11.93 10.34
C ALA A 158 8.77 10.44 10.34
N ASP A 159 7.84 9.60 9.90
CA ASP A 159 7.96 8.15 9.73
C ASP A 159 8.00 7.73 8.25
N TYR A 160 7.61 8.64 7.35
CA TYR A 160 7.56 8.44 5.90
C TYR A 160 6.65 7.28 5.45
N ASP A 161 5.67 6.86 6.27
CA ASP A 161 4.85 5.69 5.98
C ASP A 161 4.05 5.80 4.67
N TYR A 162 3.56 7.00 4.35
CA TYR A 162 2.80 7.25 3.13
C TYR A 162 3.62 7.09 1.83
N LEU A 163 4.96 7.02 1.90
CA LEU A 163 5.76 6.63 0.73
C LEU A 163 5.45 5.18 0.30
N ALA A 164 4.92 4.33 1.18
CA ALA A 164 4.46 2.99 0.81
C ALA A 164 3.37 3.04 -0.27
N TYR A 165 2.46 4.02 -0.21
CA TYR A 165 1.43 4.19 -1.24
C TYR A 165 1.98 4.79 -2.53
N LEU A 166 2.94 5.71 -2.45
CA LEU A 166 3.67 6.19 -3.62
C LEU A 166 4.32 5.00 -4.37
N PHE A 167 5.01 4.10 -3.66
CA PHE A 167 5.62 2.93 -4.26
C PHE A 167 4.60 1.96 -4.85
N ALA A 168 3.48 1.74 -4.15
CA ALA A 168 2.39 0.92 -4.66
C ALA A 168 1.83 1.46 -5.98
N ASP A 169 1.61 2.78 -6.07
CA ASP A 169 1.13 3.43 -7.30
C ASP A 169 2.17 3.36 -8.42
N LEU A 170 3.44 3.62 -8.15
CA LEU A 170 4.51 3.48 -9.14
C LEU A 170 4.63 2.04 -9.67
N ALA A 171 4.47 1.03 -8.80
CA ALA A 171 4.53 -0.38 -9.17
C ALA A 171 3.37 -0.85 -10.08
N LYS A 172 2.33 -0.03 -10.29
CA LYS A 172 1.31 -0.33 -11.31
C LYS A 172 1.87 -0.21 -12.73
N HIS A 173 2.91 0.58 -12.91
CA HIS A 173 3.59 0.79 -14.20
C HIS A 173 4.77 -0.17 -14.38
N GLU A 174 5.07 -0.53 -15.63
CA GLU A 174 6.15 -1.45 -15.98
C GLU A 174 7.52 -0.94 -15.51
N GLU A 175 7.76 0.37 -15.64
CA GLU A 175 8.98 1.05 -15.20
C GLU A 175 9.17 0.92 -13.68
N GLY A 176 8.07 1.03 -12.92
CA GLY A 176 8.07 0.83 -11.47
C GLY A 176 8.41 -0.60 -11.11
N ARG A 177 7.74 -1.60 -11.73
CA ARG A 177 8.03 -3.02 -11.47
C ARG A 177 9.47 -3.37 -11.78
N LYS A 178 10.00 -2.89 -12.91
CA LYS A 178 11.42 -3.05 -13.28
C LYS A 178 12.35 -2.45 -12.23
N TYR A 179 12.07 -1.26 -11.72
CA TYR A 179 12.86 -0.66 -10.64
C TYR A 179 12.89 -1.57 -9.40
N PHE A 180 11.73 -2.04 -8.94
CA PHE A 180 11.65 -2.87 -7.74
C PHE A 180 12.35 -4.23 -7.87
N LEU A 181 12.48 -4.76 -9.10
CA LEU A 181 13.10 -6.07 -9.38
C LEU A 181 14.55 -6.01 -9.81
N THR A 182 15.06 -4.83 -10.17
CA THR A 182 16.44 -4.68 -10.65
C THR A 182 17.36 -4.28 -9.52
N LYS A 183 18.45 -5.01 -9.34
CA LYS A 183 19.54 -4.65 -8.43
C LYS A 183 20.06 -3.26 -8.76
N GLN A 184 20.03 -2.34 -7.80
CA GLN A 184 20.49 -0.97 -8.03
C GLN A 184 22.01 -0.85 -7.82
N GLU A 185 22.67 -0.02 -8.63
CA GLU A 185 24.14 0.11 -8.60
C GLU A 185 24.67 0.77 -7.32
N TYR A 186 23.86 1.62 -6.66
CA TYR A 186 24.34 2.46 -5.57
C TYR A 186 24.54 1.72 -4.25
N ASP A 187 23.72 0.69 -4.00
CA ASP A 187 23.78 -0.13 -2.79
C ASP A 187 23.95 -1.63 -3.11
N GLY A 188 23.80 -2.03 -4.37
CA GLY A 188 23.88 -3.42 -4.79
C GLY A 188 22.71 -4.26 -4.28
N VAL A 189 21.53 -3.67 -4.05
CA VAL A 189 20.36 -4.37 -3.50
C VAL A 189 19.17 -4.26 -4.45
N VAL A 190 18.32 -5.29 -4.48
CA VAL A 190 17.02 -5.26 -5.18
C VAL A 190 16.04 -4.45 -4.33
N PRO A 191 15.42 -3.35 -4.83
CA PRO A 191 14.63 -2.47 -3.98
C PRO A 191 13.44 -3.13 -3.29
N LEU A 192 12.84 -4.16 -3.89
CA LEU A 192 11.75 -4.92 -3.26
C LEU A 192 12.17 -5.54 -1.93
N THR A 193 13.39 -6.10 -1.80
CA THR A 193 13.83 -6.78 -0.58
C THR A 193 13.94 -5.81 0.60
N LYS A 194 14.31 -4.54 0.34
CA LYS A 194 14.29 -3.46 1.34
C LYS A 194 12.89 -3.17 1.89
N MET A 195 11.84 -3.50 1.15
CA MET A 195 10.45 -3.29 1.57
C MET A 195 9.87 -4.49 2.33
N THR A 196 10.29 -5.71 1.99
CA THR A 196 9.71 -6.96 2.54
C THR A 196 9.70 -7.02 4.06
N VAL A 197 10.74 -6.52 4.72
CA VAL A 197 10.84 -6.47 6.20
C VAL A 197 9.73 -5.67 6.87
N PHE A 198 8.98 -4.86 6.12
CA PHE A 198 7.89 -4.05 6.64
C PHE A 198 6.51 -4.69 6.51
N THR A 199 6.40 -5.95 6.05
CA THR A 199 5.11 -6.66 6.04
C THR A 199 4.58 -6.96 7.45
N GLU A 200 5.44 -6.93 8.47
CA GLU A 200 5.10 -7.08 9.90
C GLU A 200 5.29 -5.77 10.69
N HIS A 201 5.32 -4.62 10.01
CA HIS A 201 5.58 -3.34 10.68
C HIS A 201 4.39 -2.86 11.52
N LYS A 202 4.64 -2.16 12.63
CA LYS A 202 3.59 -1.57 13.51
C LYS A 202 2.61 -0.60 12.82
N SER A 203 2.96 -0.06 11.66
CA SER A 203 2.14 0.91 10.92
C SER A 203 1.33 0.23 9.84
N ASP A 204 0.01 0.32 9.94
CA ASP A 204 -0.95 -0.25 8.99
C ASP A 204 -0.77 0.35 7.59
N ILE A 205 -0.50 1.66 7.51
CA ILE A 205 -0.24 2.38 6.25
C ILE A 205 0.95 1.74 5.52
N ARG A 206 2.02 1.48 6.27
CA ARG A 206 3.24 0.90 5.73
C ARG A 206 3.00 -0.53 5.26
N ARG A 207 2.41 -1.38 6.11
CA ARG A 207 2.09 -2.78 5.77
C ARG A 207 1.23 -2.85 4.50
N LYS A 208 0.17 -2.04 4.43
CA LYS A 208 -0.76 -1.99 3.30
C LYS A 208 -0.11 -1.57 1.98
N GLY A 209 0.69 -0.50 2.01
CA GLY A 209 1.40 -0.05 0.81
C GLY A 209 2.49 -1.03 0.36
N VAL A 210 3.20 -1.66 1.29
CA VAL A 210 4.20 -2.70 1.00
C VAL A 210 3.53 -3.94 0.39
N ALA A 211 2.47 -4.47 1.00
CA ALA A 211 1.72 -5.59 0.47
C ALA A 211 1.21 -5.30 -0.95
N SER A 212 0.66 -4.10 -1.16
CA SER A 212 0.22 -3.64 -2.49
C SER A 212 1.37 -3.54 -3.50
N THR A 213 2.53 -3.05 -3.07
CA THR A 213 3.73 -2.99 -3.92
C THR A 213 4.18 -4.39 -4.33
N ILE A 214 4.29 -5.32 -3.38
CA ILE A 214 4.69 -6.71 -3.67
C ILE A 214 3.71 -7.35 -4.66
N LYS A 215 2.39 -7.21 -4.43
CA LYS A 215 1.36 -7.71 -5.35
C LYS A 215 1.51 -7.12 -6.76
N ASN A 216 1.69 -5.80 -6.86
CA ASN A 216 1.83 -5.13 -8.15
C ASN A 216 3.07 -5.61 -8.90
N VAL A 217 4.19 -5.81 -8.22
CA VAL A 217 5.41 -6.31 -8.83
C VAL A 217 5.29 -7.79 -9.24
N ALA A 218 4.51 -8.60 -8.52
CA ALA A 218 4.26 -10.01 -8.83
C ALA A 218 3.50 -10.26 -10.15
N PHE A 219 3.00 -9.21 -10.83
CA PHE A 219 2.50 -9.33 -12.20
C PHE A 219 3.60 -9.60 -13.24
N GLU A 220 4.88 -9.41 -12.89
CA GLU A 220 6.02 -9.81 -13.73
C GLU A 220 6.30 -11.31 -13.58
N ILE A 221 5.54 -12.14 -14.31
CA ILE A 221 5.60 -13.62 -14.24
C ILE A 221 7.02 -14.14 -14.51
N GLU A 222 7.76 -13.51 -15.44
CA GLU A 222 9.14 -13.89 -15.77
C GLU A 222 10.09 -13.76 -14.57
N SER A 223 9.73 -12.97 -13.56
CA SER A 223 10.52 -12.77 -12.35
C SER A 223 10.16 -13.73 -11.21
N HIS A 224 9.10 -14.54 -11.32
CA HIS A 224 8.67 -15.46 -10.24
C HIS A 224 9.78 -16.38 -9.73
N PRO A 225 10.69 -16.93 -10.56
CA PRO A 225 11.83 -17.70 -10.03
C PRO A 225 12.71 -16.89 -9.05
N SER A 226 12.92 -15.60 -9.32
CA SER A 226 13.66 -14.70 -8.43
C SER A 226 12.92 -14.45 -7.11
N PHE A 227 11.59 -14.32 -7.15
CA PHE A 227 10.74 -14.20 -5.96
C PHE A 227 10.87 -15.41 -5.03
N LEU A 228 10.93 -16.61 -5.62
CA LEU A 228 10.89 -17.88 -4.91
C LEU A 228 12.27 -18.39 -4.48
N SER A 229 13.35 -17.86 -5.08
CA SER A 229 14.73 -18.22 -4.76
C SER A 229 15.18 -17.68 -3.40
N GLU A 230 15.74 -18.56 -2.56
CA GLU A 230 16.34 -18.23 -1.27
C GLU A 230 17.56 -17.29 -1.38
N ASP A 231 18.28 -17.36 -2.51
CA ASP A 231 19.50 -16.57 -2.77
C ASP A 231 19.21 -15.20 -3.40
N GLU A 232 17.94 -14.90 -3.72
CA GLU A 232 17.54 -13.66 -4.39
C GLU A 232 16.54 -12.84 -3.56
N ILE A 233 15.25 -12.84 -3.91
CA ILE A 233 14.24 -12.02 -3.23
C ILE A 233 13.69 -12.73 -1.99
N ASN A 234 13.58 -14.06 -2.02
CA ASN A 234 13.03 -14.90 -0.96
C ASN A 234 11.73 -14.32 -0.35
N ILE A 235 10.68 -14.19 -1.18
CA ILE A 235 9.47 -13.45 -0.81
C ILE A 235 8.56 -14.21 0.16
N LEU A 236 8.60 -15.54 0.15
CA LEU A 236 7.58 -16.39 0.77
C LEU A 236 7.46 -16.19 2.29
N PRO A 237 8.54 -16.11 3.09
CA PRO A 237 8.42 -15.81 4.51
C PRO A 237 7.61 -14.53 4.78
N TYR A 238 7.86 -13.48 4.01
CA TYR A 238 7.24 -12.17 4.19
C TYR A 238 5.78 -12.09 3.73
N LEU A 239 5.33 -13.03 2.89
CA LEU A 239 3.92 -13.20 2.53
C LEU A 239 3.16 -14.08 3.51
N LEU A 240 3.83 -15.08 4.09
CA LEU A 240 3.21 -16.08 4.96
C LEU A 240 3.12 -15.61 6.42
N LEU A 241 4.15 -14.92 6.94
CA LEU A 241 4.14 -14.42 8.32
C LEU A 241 2.91 -13.55 8.66
N PRO A 242 2.46 -12.60 7.81
CA PRO A 242 1.29 -11.77 8.13
C PRO A 242 -0.03 -12.53 8.19
N ILE A 243 -0.09 -13.73 7.63
CA ILE A 243 -1.32 -14.55 7.59
C ILE A 243 -1.28 -15.75 8.53
N MET A 244 -0.19 -15.92 9.28
CA MET A 244 -0.04 -16.94 10.32
C MET A 244 -0.32 -16.37 11.71
N GLY A 245 -1.05 -17.14 12.53
CA GLY A 245 -1.17 -16.89 13.96
C GLY A 245 -0.28 -17.85 14.76
N ASN A 246 -0.62 -18.06 16.02
CA ASN A 246 0.05 -18.97 16.94
C ASN A 246 -0.52 -20.40 16.91
N GLU A 247 -1.08 -20.82 15.77
CA GLU A 247 -1.61 -22.18 15.61
C GLU A 247 -0.51 -23.24 15.69
N GLU A 248 -0.86 -24.39 16.26
CA GLU A 248 -0.02 -25.58 16.24
C GLU A 248 -0.32 -26.42 14.99
N PHE A 249 0.71 -26.69 14.20
CA PHE A 249 0.67 -27.63 13.08
C PHE A 249 1.25 -28.97 13.54
N ASP A 250 0.93 -30.06 12.82
CA ASP A 250 1.56 -31.34 13.15
C ASP A 250 3.07 -31.32 12.84
N GLU A 251 3.81 -32.28 13.41
CA GLU A 251 5.27 -32.31 13.30
C GLU A 251 5.75 -32.46 11.84
N GLU A 252 5.02 -33.19 11.00
CA GLU A 252 5.38 -33.43 9.61
C GLU A 252 5.13 -32.18 8.75
N GLU A 253 3.98 -31.51 8.95
CA GLU A 253 3.66 -30.22 8.36
C GLU A 253 4.72 -29.18 8.76
N THR A 254 5.01 -29.06 10.06
CA THR A 254 5.99 -28.08 10.59
C THR A 254 7.39 -28.31 10.04
N MET A 255 7.86 -29.56 9.99
CA MET A 255 9.20 -29.88 9.47
C MET A 255 9.39 -29.53 7.99
N ALA A 256 8.31 -29.53 7.21
CA ALA A 256 8.33 -29.17 5.80
C ALA A 256 8.17 -27.66 5.54
N MET A 257 7.65 -26.89 6.50
CA MET A 257 7.54 -25.43 6.37
C MET A 257 8.91 -24.74 6.29
N LEU A 258 8.91 -23.51 5.75
CA LEU A 258 10.09 -22.64 5.76
C LEU A 258 10.63 -22.44 7.19
N PRO A 259 11.96 -22.35 7.39
CA PRO A 259 12.56 -22.20 8.71
C PRO A 259 11.99 -21.03 9.54
N ASP A 260 11.70 -19.90 8.88
CA ASP A 260 11.12 -18.71 9.51
C ASP A 260 9.70 -18.94 10.10
N LEU A 261 9.02 -20.02 9.69
CA LEU A 261 7.63 -20.33 10.05
C LEU A 261 7.50 -21.46 11.08
N GLN A 262 8.58 -22.20 11.38
CA GLN A 262 8.50 -23.40 12.22
C GLN A 262 8.38 -23.11 13.73
N LEU A 263 8.96 -22.00 14.19
CA LEU A 263 9.08 -21.68 15.62
C LEU A 263 8.63 -20.25 15.89
N LEU A 264 7.36 -19.99 15.57
CA LEU A 264 6.73 -18.71 15.84
C LEU A 264 6.59 -18.46 17.35
N PRO A 265 6.72 -17.20 17.80
CA PRO A 265 6.54 -16.88 19.21
C PRO A 265 5.07 -17.07 19.63
N PRO A 266 4.78 -17.36 20.91
CA PRO A 266 3.43 -17.69 21.37
C PRO A 266 2.43 -16.53 21.25
N ASP A 267 2.93 -15.30 21.19
CA ASP A 267 2.18 -14.06 20.96
C ASP A 267 2.11 -13.67 19.48
N LYS A 268 2.49 -14.54 18.55
CA LYS A 268 2.33 -14.30 17.12
C LYS A 268 0.85 -14.20 16.76
N GLU A 269 0.48 -13.04 16.24
CA GLU A 269 -0.84 -12.77 15.68
C GLU A 269 -0.76 -12.55 14.17
N ARG A 270 -1.88 -12.80 13.49
CA ARG A 270 -2.06 -12.39 12.10
C ARG A 270 -2.12 -10.86 11.99
N ASP A 271 -1.99 -10.33 10.79
CA ASP A 271 -2.32 -8.93 10.53
C ASP A 271 -3.77 -8.65 10.93
N SER A 272 -4.00 -7.52 11.59
CA SER A 272 -5.32 -7.09 12.03
C SER A 272 -6.21 -6.58 10.89
N ASP A 273 -5.63 -6.13 9.75
CA ASP A 273 -6.40 -5.68 8.58
C ASP A 273 -6.63 -6.86 7.61
N PRO A 274 -7.89 -7.35 7.44
CA PRO A 274 -8.19 -8.45 6.53
C PRO A 274 -7.87 -8.13 5.06
N VAL A 275 -7.86 -6.85 4.67
CA VAL A 275 -7.48 -6.43 3.32
C VAL A 275 -5.99 -6.64 3.07
N ILE A 276 -5.14 -6.47 4.10
CA ILE A 276 -3.70 -6.75 3.98
C ILE A 276 -3.47 -8.26 3.85
N MET A 277 -4.10 -9.06 4.72
CA MET A 277 -4.05 -10.52 4.62
C MET A 277 -4.53 -11.02 3.24
N GLN A 278 -5.66 -10.51 2.75
CA GLN A 278 -6.16 -10.83 1.41
C GLN A 278 -5.15 -10.47 0.32
N THR A 279 -4.47 -9.32 0.43
CA THR A 279 -3.45 -8.90 -0.54
C THR A 279 -2.27 -9.89 -0.59
N HIS A 280 -1.85 -10.43 0.56
CA HIS A 280 -0.83 -11.48 0.62
C HIS A 280 -1.31 -12.79 -0.04
N VAL A 281 -2.53 -13.24 0.26
CA VAL A 281 -3.12 -14.43 -0.36
C VAL A 281 -3.27 -14.27 -1.88
N GLU A 282 -3.68 -13.10 -2.36
CA GLU A 282 -3.75 -12.79 -3.79
C GLU A 282 -2.37 -12.74 -4.44
N THR A 283 -1.34 -12.33 -3.71
CA THR A 283 0.05 -12.39 -4.20
C THR A 283 0.54 -13.83 -4.32
N LEU A 284 0.24 -14.68 -3.33
CA LEU A 284 0.52 -16.13 -3.42
C LEU A 284 -0.20 -16.73 -4.64
N MET A 285 -1.46 -16.36 -4.85
CA MET A 285 -2.24 -16.76 -6.02
C MET A 285 -1.56 -16.34 -7.34
N LEU A 286 -1.00 -15.13 -7.44
CA LEU A 286 -0.23 -14.73 -8.63
C LEU A 286 1.00 -15.62 -8.84
N LEU A 287 1.76 -15.93 -7.78
CA LEU A 287 2.94 -16.78 -7.86
C LEU A 287 2.61 -18.23 -8.27
N THR A 288 1.38 -18.71 -8.06
CA THR A 288 0.92 -20.01 -8.60
C THR A 288 0.71 -20.04 -10.11
N THR A 289 0.92 -18.93 -10.82
CA THR A 289 0.83 -18.89 -12.28
C THR A 289 1.88 -19.81 -12.91
N THR A 290 3.08 -19.88 -12.33
CA THR A 290 4.12 -20.82 -12.74
C THR A 290 3.93 -22.17 -12.05
N ARG A 291 4.40 -23.24 -12.70
CA ARG A 291 4.44 -24.58 -12.11
C ARG A 291 5.35 -24.61 -10.89
N GLU A 292 6.56 -24.07 -11.03
CA GLU A 292 7.55 -23.97 -9.95
C GLU A 292 6.94 -23.31 -8.70
N GLY A 293 6.18 -22.22 -8.86
CA GLY A 293 5.48 -21.59 -7.75
C GLY A 293 4.46 -22.51 -7.05
N ARG A 294 3.70 -23.31 -7.80
CA ARG A 294 2.79 -24.30 -7.20
C ARG A 294 3.53 -25.40 -6.47
N ASP A 295 4.59 -25.93 -7.08
CA ASP A 295 5.36 -27.05 -6.54
C ASP A 295 6.06 -26.65 -5.24
N ILE A 296 6.71 -25.48 -5.22
CA ILE A 296 7.33 -24.93 -4.00
C ILE A 296 6.27 -24.73 -2.91
N MET A 297 5.13 -24.10 -3.23
CA MET A 297 4.08 -23.87 -2.22
C MET A 297 3.48 -25.16 -1.64
N ARG A 298 3.42 -26.24 -2.43
CA ARG A 298 3.01 -27.57 -1.94
C ARG A 298 4.10 -28.16 -1.03
N GLU A 299 5.35 -28.08 -1.45
CA GLU A 299 6.51 -28.57 -0.71
C GLU A 299 6.60 -27.94 0.68
N ILE A 300 6.51 -26.60 0.76
CA ILE A 300 6.64 -25.86 2.01
C ILE A 300 5.35 -25.78 2.85
N LYS A 301 4.34 -26.60 2.51
CA LYS A 301 3.06 -26.70 3.22
C LYS A 301 2.35 -25.34 3.36
N VAL A 302 2.13 -24.63 2.25
CA VAL A 302 1.26 -23.42 2.25
C VAL A 302 -0.20 -23.79 2.52
N TYR A 303 -0.67 -24.97 2.10
CA TYR A 303 -2.07 -25.37 2.28
C TYR A 303 -2.57 -25.34 3.73
N PRO A 304 -1.89 -25.97 4.72
CA PRO A 304 -2.28 -25.87 6.12
C PRO A 304 -2.39 -24.43 6.64
N ILE A 305 -1.47 -23.55 6.25
CA ILE A 305 -1.50 -22.13 6.63
C ILE A 305 -2.79 -21.47 6.13
N ILE A 306 -3.13 -21.69 4.85
CA ILE A 306 -4.34 -21.13 4.23
C ILE A 306 -5.62 -21.73 4.82
N ARG A 307 -5.60 -23.01 5.20
CA ARG A 307 -6.71 -23.69 5.88
C ARG A 307 -7.00 -23.03 7.24
N GLU A 308 -5.99 -22.86 8.09
CA GLU A 308 -6.18 -22.25 9.41
C GLU A 308 -6.60 -20.77 9.30
N LEU A 309 -6.03 -20.05 8.35
CA LEU A 309 -6.42 -18.69 8.04
C LEU A 309 -7.89 -18.57 7.63
N HIS A 310 -8.35 -19.42 6.71
CA HIS A 310 -9.75 -19.49 6.29
C HIS A 310 -10.70 -19.78 7.46
N LEU A 311 -10.29 -20.63 8.42
CA LEU A 311 -11.09 -20.97 9.60
C LEU A 311 -11.24 -19.80 10.59
N LYS A 312 -10.18 -19.00 10.74
CA LYS A 312 -10.11 -17.95 11.77
C LYS A 312 -10.66 -16.60 11.32
N VAL A 313 -10.63 -16.32 10.02
CA VAL A 313 -11.04 -15.02 9.48
C VAL A 313 -12.56 -14.95 9.30
N ASP A 314 -13.17 -13.83 9.70
CA ASP A 314 -14.57 -13.52 9.43
C ASP A 314 -14.67 -12.40 8.38
N HIS A 315 -14.25 -12.71 7.16
CA HIS A 315 -14.27 -11.78 6.02
C HIS A 315 -14.52 -12.54 4.72
N ASP A 316 -15.68 -12.35 4.09
CA ASP A 316 -16.15 -13.15 2.96
C ASP A 316 -15.17 -13.10 1.75
N GLU A 317 -14.70 -11.92 1.34
CA GLU A 317 -13.77 -11.78 0.20
C GLU A 317 -12.40 -12.45 0.47
N MET A 318 -12.03 -12.50 1.75
CA MET A 318 -10.76 -13.09 2.17
C MET A 318 -10.87 -14.61 2.15
N ARG A 319 -11.98 -15.18 2.66
CA ARG A 319 -12.28 -16.61 2.55
C ARG A 319 -12.32 -17.05 1.09
N GLU A 320 -12.95 -16.27 0.20
CA GLU A 320 -12.95 -16.53 -1.24
C GLU A 320 -11.53 -16.54 -1.84
N ALA A 321 -10.66 -15.62 -1.40
CA ALA A 321 -9.26 -15.64 -1.83
C ALA A 321 -8.54 -16.93 -1.39
N CYS A 322 -8.78 -17.40 -0.17
CA CYS A 322 -8.24 -18.67 0.33
C CYS A 322 -8.74 -19.87 -0.47
N GLU A 323 -10.05 -19.95 -0.71
CA GLU A 323 -10.68 -21.00 -1.51
C GLU A 323 -10.07 -21.08 -2.92
N ARG A 324 -9.91 -19.92 -3.58
CA ARG A 324 -9.31 -19.84 -4.93
C ARG A 324 -7.85 -20.32 -4.94
N LEU A 325 -7.05 -19.91 -3.95
CA LEU A 325 -5.65 -20.35 -3.85
C LEU A 325 -5.55 -21.87 -3.67
N VAL A 326 -6.34 -22.44 -2.75
CA VAL A 326 -6.38 -23.89 -2.53
C VAL A 326 -6.80 -24.64 -3.79
N GLN A 327 -7.83 -24.16 -4.50
CA GLN A 327 -8.26 -24.78 -5.75
C GLN A 327 -7.14 -24.85 -6.79
N VAL A 328 -6.27 -23.84 -6.87
CA VAL A 328 -5.15 -23.87 -7.82
C VAL A 328 -4.03 -24.80 -7.36
N LEU A 329 -3.74 -24.84 -6.05
CA LEU A 329 -2.75 -25.78 -5.51
C LEU A 329 -3.20 -27.24 -5.65
N MET A 330 -4.51 -27.51 -5.63
CA MET A 330 -5.08 -28.85 -5.82
C MET A 330 -5.12 -29.33 -7.28
N ARG A 331 -4.87 -28.46 -8.27
CA ARG A 331 -4.94 -28.89 -9.68
C ARG A 331 -3.82 -29.88 -9.99
N ASP A 332 -4.23 -31.05 -10.47
CA ASP A 332 -3.34 -32.04 -11.07
C ASP A 332 -2.69 -31.45 -12.34
N GLU A 333 -1.41 -31.75 -12.54
CA GLU A 333 -0.72 -31.41 -13.78
C GLU A 333 -0.75 -32.58 -14.77
N GLU A 334 -0.85 -32.30 -16.07
CA GLU A 334 -0.87 -33.34 -17.10
C GLU A 334 0.41 -34.19 -17.04
N GLY A 335 0.25 -35.48 -16.72
CA GLY A 335 1.34 -36.46 -16.70
C GLY A 335 1.83 -36.89 -15.32
N GLU A 336 1.22 -36.41 -14.23
CA GLU A 336 1.59 -36.79 -12.86
C GLU A 336 0.55 -37.67 -12.15
N GLU A 337 1.01 -38.38 -11.11
CA GLU A 337 0.11 -39.03 -10.15
C GLU A 337 -0.78 -37.95 -9.51
N LYS A 338 -2.03 -38.32 -9.19
CA LYS A 338 -2.99 -37.40 -8.55
C LYS A 338 -2.33 -36.72 -7.37
N VAL A 339 -2.43 -35.39 -7.32
CA VAL A 339 -2.02 -34.55 -6.19
C VAL A 339 -3.07 -34.69 -5.07
N ASP A 340 -3.35 -35.92 -4.66
CA ASP A 340 -4.17 -36.22 -3.47
C ASP A 340 -3.25 -36.30 -2.24
N ALA A 341 -2.47 -35.24 -2.03
CA ALA A 341 -1.52 -35.10 -0.93
C ALA A 341 -2.21 -34.66 0.38
N GLY A 342 -3.46 -35.11 0.60
CA GLY A 342 -4.27 -34.76 1.78
C GLY A 342 -4.91 -33.37 1.75
N MET A 343 -4.81 -32.62 0.64
CA MET A 343 -5.50 -31.34 0.48
C MET A 343 -7.00 -31.54 0.25
N LYS A 344 -7.82 -30.77 0.94
CA LYS A 344 -9.29 -30.77 0.79
C LYS A 344 -9.78 -29.41 0.34
N THR A 345 -10.81 -29.41 -0.51
CA THR A 345 -11.53 -28.21 -0.92
C THR A 345 -12.08 -27.49 0.30
N LEU A 346 -11.88 -26.18 0.36
CA LEU A 346 -12.48 -25.32 1.38
C LEU A 346 -13.91 -24.94 0.95
N ALA A 347 -14.87 -25.01 1.87
CA ALA A 347 -16.27 -24.66 1.61
C ALA A 347 -16.92 -24.00 2.83
N ARG A 348 -17.76 -23.00 2.56
CA ARG A 348 -18.60 -22.31 3.56
C ARG A 348 -19.71 -23.24 4.09
N ARG A 349 -19.87 -23.37 5.41
CA ARG A 349 -21.17 -23.72 6.00
C ARG A 349 -22.01 -22.46 6.09
N SER A 350 -23.13 -22.42 5.39
CA SER A 350 -24.15 -21.39 5.60
C SER A 350 -25.25 -21.97 6.49
N ASP A 351 -25.27 -21.65 7.78
CA ASP A 351 -26.44 -21.91 8.64
C ASP A 351 -27.57 -20.88 8.44
N LYS A 352 -27.51 -20.06 7.38
CA LYS A 352 -28.61 -19.18 6.94
C LYS A 352 -29.26 -19.72 5.65
N PRO A 353 -30.59 -19.85 5.60
CA PRO A 353 -31.29 -20.35 4.41
C PRO A 353 -31.12 -19.36 3.26
N SER A 354 -30.72 -19.88 2.09
CA SER A 354 -30.39 -19.09 0.91
C SER A 354 -31.54 -18.19 0.45
N SER A 355 -31.31 -16.88 0.35
CA SER A 355 -32.09 -16.04 -0.56
C SER A 355 -31.51 -16.17 -1.97
N SER A 356 -32.36 -16.52 -2.93
CA SER A 356 -32.04 -16.79 -4.33
C SER A 356 -31.24 -15.69 -5.04
N PRO A 357 -30.44 -16.03 -6.07
CA PRO A 357 -29.56 -15.08 -6.74
C PRO A 357 -30.35 -14.14 -7.67
N LYS A 358 -30.07 -12.85 -7.60
CA LYS A 358 -30.48 -11.87 -8.63
C LYS A 358 -29.49 -11.90 -9.80
N PRO A 359 -29.94 -11.64 -11.05
CA PRO A 359 -29.11 -11.80 -12.22
C PRO A 359 -28.07 -10.68 -12.34
N PHE A 360 -26.89 -11.08 -12.84
CA PHE A 360 -25.77 -10.25 -13.25
C PHE A 360 -26.19 -9.04 -14.11
N SER A 361 -25.70 -7.85 -13.75
CA SER A 361 -25.54 -6.72 -14.67
C SER A 361 -24.08 -6.33 -14.75
N SER A 362 -23.50 -6.45 -15.94
CA SER A 362 -22.14 -6.06 -16.29
C SER A 362 -21.98 -4.54 -16.30
N GLN A 363 -21.14 -4.01 -15.40
CA GLN A 363 -20.42 -2.76 -15.62
C GLN A 363 -19.23 -2.67 -14.65
N SER A 364 -18.09 -3.18 -15.11
CA SER A 364 -16.78 -2.98 -14.50
C SER A 364 -16.25 -1.61 -14.92
N ASN A 365 -16.31 -0.63 -14.03
CA ASN A 365 -15.41 0.52 -14.03
C ASN A 365 -14.79 0.57 -12.63
N GLY A 366 -13.61 -0.03 -12.49
CA GLY A 366 -12.85 0.01 -11.25
C GLY A 366 -12.27 1.41 -11.05
N ILE A 367 -12.88 2.17 -10.14
CA ILE A 367 -12.29 3.34 -9.52
C ILE A 367 -12.15 2.98 -8.04
N ALA A 368 -10.94 2.64 -7.61
CA ALA A 368 -10.60 2.44 -6.21
C ALA A 368 -10.04 3.74 -5.63
N GLY A 369 -10.63 4.22 -4.54
CA GLY A 369 -9.98 5.18 -3.64
C GLY A 369 -10.74 6.49 -3.37
N SER A 370 -11.86 6.41 -2.64
CA SER A 370 -12.40 7.56 -1.88
C SER A 370 -12.29 7.21 -0.40
N TRP A 371 -11.20 7.62 0.25
CA TRP A 371 -10.90 7.35 1.66
C TRP A 371 -11.30 8.54 2.53
N ALA A 372 -12.60 8.82 2.57
CA ALA A 372 -13.19 9.75 3.53
C ALA A 372 -14.66 9.39 3.74
N SER A 373 -14.98 8.66 4.81
CA SER A 373 -16.18 8.81 5.64
C SER A 373 -16.26 7.73 6.75
N GLN A 374 -15.94 8.17 7.96
CA GLN A 374 -16.52 7.90 9.28
C GLN A 374 -16.91 6.48 9.71
N ASP A 375 -16.31 6.13 10.85
CA ASP A 375 -16.67 5.10 11.80
C ASP A 375 -18.16 5.10 12.20
N ALA A 376 -18.75 3.92 12.22
CA ALA A 376 -19.90 3.61 13.04
C ALA A 376 -19.63 2.27 13.74
N GLU A 377 -19.46 2.31 15.06
CA GLU A 377 -19.46 1.13 15.92
C GLU A 377 -20.82 0.43 15.79
N ASP A 378 -20.82 -0.88 15.54
CA ASP A 378 -21.98 -1.75 15.75
C ASP A 378 -21.59 -2.92 16.67
N PRO A 379 -22.55 -3.41 17.48
CA PRO A 379 -22.25 -4.10 18.73
C PRO A 379 -21.94 -5.58 18.52
N ALA A 380 -21.22 -6.13 19.52
CA ALA A 380 -20.87 -7.53 19.67
C ALA A 380 -22.02 -8.51 19.32
N SER A 381 -21.71 -9.54 18.54
CA SER A 381 -22.56 -10.74 18.43
C SER A 381 -21.72 -12.02 18.33
N ASP A 382 -21.88 -12.83 19.37
CA ASP A 382 -21.63 -14.26 19.58
C ASP A 382 -20.85 -15.07 18.53
N SER A 383 -19.76 -15.69 18.99
CA SER A 383 -19.02 -16.73 18.30
C SER A 383 -19.83 -18.03 18.25
N ASP A 384 -20.32 -18.41 17.07
CA ASP A 384 -20.76 -19.77 16.80
C ASP A 384 -19.63 -20.52 16.07
N ASP A 385 -19.30 -21.71 16.57
CA ASP A 385 -18.24 -22.60 16.04
C ASP A 385 -18.54 -23.03 14.58
N ASP A 386 -17.91 -22.36 13.62
CA ASP A 386 -17.87 -22.78 12.22
C ASP A 386 -17.04 -24.08 12.08
N LYS A 387 -17.68 -25.19 11.68
CA LYS A 387 -17.01 -26.46 11.33
C LYS A 387 -16.92 -26.64 9.81
N ILE A 388 -15.74 -27.00 9.30
CA ILE A 388 -15.53 -27.43 7.91
C ILE A 388 -16.48 -28.58 7.55
N VAL A 389 -17.07 -28.54 6.36
CA VAL A 389 -17.64 -29.74 5.72
C VAL A 389 -16.60 -30.27 4.75
N GLU A 390 -16.10 -31.46 5.06
CA GLU A 390 -15.39 -32.30 4.10
C GLU A 390 -16.40 -32.71 3.01
N VAL A 391 -16.14 -32.36 1.76
CA VAL A 391 -16.94 -32.81 0.61
C VAL A 391 -16.18 -33.86 -0.17
#